data_AF-A0A6H5KRR8-F1
#
_entry.id   AF-A0A6H5KRR8-F1
#
_cell.length_a   1.000
_cell.length_b   1.000
_cell.length_c   1.000
_cell.angle_alpha   90.00
_cell.angle_beta   90.00
_cell.angle_gamma   90.00
#
_symmetry.space_group_name_H-M   'P 1'
#
loop_
_entity.id
_entity.type
_entity.pdbx_description
1 polymer ?
#
loop_
_entity_poly.entity_id
_entity_poly.type
_entity_poly.pdbx_seq_one_letter_code
_entity_poly.pdbx_strand_id
1 'polypeptide(L)'
;MLKGGRYRAVAHLPTSIIGWVIGHKGCNARMLKQQTGTELWVDVPGQCVIIESRAIQELEGAMETVNNFVKTAPTFIAKAQSTSGGGVTQTVQCPVHLLPSIQRLSRKIQAESGANCVFANCKVRPFQQLNPNPKPISP
;
A
#
# COMPACT_ATOMS: atom_id res chain seq x y z
N MET A 1 -18.02 22.71 2.35
CA MET A 1 -18.06 21.28 1.98
C MET A 1 -16.66 20.84 1.58
N LEU A 2 -15.93 20.16 2.48
CA LEU A 2 -14.61 19.60 2.14
C LEU A 2 -14.86 18.46 1.15
N LYS A 3 -14.37 18.60 -0.09
CA LYS A 3 -14.39 17.51 -1.08
C LYS A 3 -13.63 16.33 -0.45
N GLY A 4 -14.33 15.24 -0.15
CA GLY A 4 -13.73 14.06 0.46
C GLY A 4 -12.57 13.55 -0.40
N GLY A 5 -11.34 13.70 0.10
CA GLY A 5 -10.15 13.14 -0.52
C GLY A 5 -10.23 11.62 -0.46
N ARG A 6 -9.83 10.94 -1.55
CA ARG A 6 -9.53 9.51 -1.51
C ARG A 6 -8.02 9.36 -1.42
N TYR A 7 -7.57 8.65 -0.40
CA TYR A 7 -6.17 8.36 -0.15
C TYR A 7 -5.87 6.95 -0.64
N ARG A 8 -4.72 6.79 -1.30
CA ARG A 8 -4.27 5.51 -1.84
C ARG A 8 -2.81 5.29 -1.48
N ALA A 9 -2.55 4.15 -0.84
CA ALA A 9 -1.20 3.64 -0.61
C ALA A 9 -0.99 2.38 -1.43
N VAL A 10 0.22 2.22 -1.96
CA VAL A 10 0.64 1.02 -2.71
C VAL A 10 1.90 0.48 -2.05
N ALA A 11 1.85 -0.75 -1.55
CA ALA A 11 3.00 -1.45 -0.99
C ALA A 11 3.52 -2.47 -2.00
N HIS A 12 4.75 -2.28 -2.48
CA HIS A 12 5.41 -3.23 -3.37
C HIS A 12 6.08 -4.33 -2.54
N LEU A 13 5.64 -5.57 -2.74
CA LEU A 13 6.01 -6.71 -1.93
C LEU A 13 6.23 -7.94 -2.84
N PRO A 14 7.23 -8.79 -2.55
CA PRO A 14 7.36 -10.08 -3.22
C PRO A 14 6.07 -10.91 -3.10
N THR A 15 5.74 -11.67 -4.14
CA THR A 15 4.52 -12.51 -4.19
C THR A 15 4.40 -13.45 -2.98
N SER A 16 5.53 -13.96 -2.46
CA SER A 16 5.55 -14.80 -1.27
C SER A 16 5.06 -14.08 0.01
N ILE A 17 5.30 -12.78 0.09
CA ILE A 17 4.88 -11.93 1.22
C ILE A 17 3.44 -11.43 1.01
N ILE A 18 3.05 -11.16 -0.24
CA ILE A 18 1.66 -10.81 -0.57
C ILE A 18 0.70 -11.89 -0.08
N GLY A 19 0.99 -13.16 -0.35
CA GLY A 19 0.18 -14.28 0.14
C GLY A 19 0.05 -14.31 1.68
N TRP A 20 1.13 -13.96 2.39
CA TRP A 20 1.14 -13.84 3.85
C TRP A 20 0.26 -12.68 4.36
N VAL A 21 0.35 -11.52 3.70
CA VAL A 21 -0.48 -10.34 4.03
C VAL A 21 -1.97 -10.61 3.79
N ILE A 22 -2.32 -11.34 2.73
CA ILE A 22 -3.72 -11.76 2.47
C ILE A 22 -4.19 -12.75 3.55
N GLY A 23 -3.31 -13.65 3.96
CA GLY A 23 -3.61 -14.73 4.90
C GLY A 23 -4.42 -15.86 4.27
N HIS A 24 -4.54 -16.97 4.99
CA HIS A 24 -5.31 -18.12 4.51
C HIS A 24 -6.76 -17.72 4.22
N LYS A 25 -7.25 -18.00 3.00
CA LYS A 25 -8.59 -17.62 2.51
C LYS A 25 -8.92 -16.12 2.66
N GLY A 26 -7.92 -15.24 2.68
CA GLY A 26 -8.14 -13.81 2.83
C GLY A 26 -8.51 -13.36 4.24
N CYS A 27 -8.26 -14.19 5.26
CA CYS A 27 -8.62 -13.88 6.66
C CYS A 27 -8.02 -12.54 7.12
N ASN A 28 -6.72 -12.32 6.85
CA ASN A 28 -6.03 -11.10 7.27
C ASN A 28 -6.54 -9.87 6.51
N ALA A 29 -6.80 -10.00 5.21
CA ALA A 29 -7.39 -8.92 4.41
C ALA A 29 -8.79 -8.53 4.91
N ARG A 30 -9.63 -9.51 5.29
CA ARG A 30 -10.96 -9.25 5.88
C ARG A 30 -10.86 -8.60 7.25
N MET A 31 -9.97 -9.10 8.10
CA MET A 31 -9.71 -8.51 9.42
C MET A 31 -9.26 -7.06 9.28
N LEU A 32 -8.32 -6.77 8.38
CA LEU A 32 -7.83 -5.42 8.11
C LEU A 32 -8.95 -4.49 7.66
N LYS A 33 -9.82 -4.93 6.73
CA LYS A 33 -11.01 -4.17 6.32
C LYS A 33 -11.96 -3.89 7.48
N GLN A 34 -12.22 -4.88 8.33
CA GLN A 34 -13.10 -4.72 9.50
C GLN A 34 -12.53 -3.76 10.54
N GLN A 35 -11.22 -3.80 10.78
CA GLN A 35 -10.55 -2.96 11.79
C GLN A 35 -10.37 -1.52 11.33
N THR A 36 -10.10 -1.31 10.04
CA THR A 36 -9.66 0.00 9.52
C THR A 36 -10.67 0.68 8.61
N GLY A 37 -11.73 -0.02 8.18
CA GLY A 37 -12.69 0.50 7.20
C GLY A 37 -12.12 0.68 5.79
N THR A 38 -10.89 0.22 5.54
CA THR A 38 -10.20 0.40 4.25
C THR A 38 -10.53 -0.71 3.24
N GLU A 39 -10.39 -0.38 1.96
CA GLU A 39 -10.48 -1.36 0.87
C GLU A 39 -9.07 -1.80 0.48
N LEU A 40 -8.87 -3.12 0.40
CA LEU A 40 -7.59 -3.74 0.06
C LEU A 40 -7.71 -4.54 -1.24
N TRP A 41 -6.80 -4.28 -2.18
CA TRP A 41 -6.70 -4.95 -3.46
C TRP A 41 -5.29 -5.51 -3.65
N VAL A 42 -5.18 -6.58 -4.43
CA VAL A 42 -3.90 -7.20 -4.74
C VAL A 42 -3.73 -7.23 -6.24
N ASP A 43 -2.63 -6.65 -6.71
CA ASP A 43 -2.17 -6.76 -8.09
C ASP A 43 -0.98 -7.73 -8.11
N VAL A 44 -1.28 -9.00 -8.41
CA VAL A 44 -0.27 -10.07 -8.44
C VAL A 44 0.75 -9.84 -9.56
N PRO A 45 0.35 -9.49 -10.81
CA PRO A 45 1.30 -9.07 -11.85
C PRO A 45 2.19 -7.90 -11.42
N GLY A 46 1.60 -6.91 -10.74
CA GLY A 46 2.31 -5.72 -10.24
C GLY A 46 3.10 -5.95 -8.95
N GLN A 47 3.04 -7.15 -8.37
CA GLN A 47 3.62 -7.50 -7.07
C GLN A 47 3.36 -6.42 -6.01
N CYS A 48 2.09 -6.01 -5.89
CA CYS A 48 1.72 -4.98 -4.92
C CYS A 48 0.37 -5.20 -4.25
N VAL A 49 0.26 -4.62 -3.06
CA VAL A 49 -0.98 -4.47 -2.31
C VAL A 49 -1.38 -3.01 -2.38
N ILE A 50 -2.64 -2.75 -2.75
CA ILE A 50 -3.20 -1.41 -2.89
C ILE A 50 -4.24 -1.23 -1.77
N ILE A 51 -4.09 -0.18 -0.99
CA ILE A 51 -5.03 0.18 0.09
C ILE A 51 -5.64 1.53 -0.24
N GLU A 52 -6.97 1.63 -0.14
CA GLU A 52 -7.72 2.84 -0.39
C GLU A 52 -8.63 3.20 0.79
N SER A 53 -8.69 4.49 1.11
CA SER A 53 -9.56 5.02 2.16
C SER A 53 -10.00 6.46 1.85
N ARG A 54 -11.05 6.91 2.55
CA ARG A 54 -11.52 8.31 2.54
C ARG A 54 -10.93 9.14 3.69
N ALA A 55 -10.28 8.51 4.66
CA ALA A 55 -9.65 9.16 5.79
C ALA A 55 -8.16 8.77 5.87
N ILE A 56 -7.30 9.74 6.18
CA ILE A 56 -5.86 9.47 6.26
C ILE A 56 -5.52 8.57 7.47
N GLN A 57 -6.24 8.73 8.58
CA GLN A 57 -6.04 7.94 9.80
C GLN A 57 -6.35 6.44 9.57
N GLU A 58 -7.40 6.14 8.81
CA GLU A 58 -7.74 4.78 8.41
C GLU A 58 -6.65 4.16 7.52
N LEU A 59 -6.13 4.95 6.56
CA LEU A 59 -5.04 4.50 5.68
C LEU A 59 -3.74 4.24 6.46
N GLU A 60 -3.39 5.12 7.40
CA GLU A 60 -2.21 4.97 8.26
C GLU A 60 -2.30 3.69 9.11
N GLY A 61 -3.44 3.46 9.77
CA GLY A 61 -3.65 2.24 10.57
C GLY A 61 -3.64 0.96 9.73
N ALA A 62 -4.19 1.00 8.51
CA ALA A 62 -4.12 -0.11 7.57
C ALA A 62 -2.68 -0.40 7.11
N MET A 63 -1.90 0.64 6.80
CA MET A 63 -0.50 0.49 6.41
C MET A 63 0.37 -0.03 7.55
N GLU A 64 0.12 0.40 8.78
CA GLU A 64 0.78 -0.15 9.97
C GLU A 64 0.50 -1.64 10.13
N THR A 65 -0.77 -2.04 9.97
CA THR A 65 -1.20 -3.44 10.05
C THR A 65 -0.53 -4.30 8.96
N VAL A 66 -0.47 -3.81 7.70
CA VAL A 66 0.27 -4.49 6.63
C VAL A 66 1.75 -4.60 6.95
N ASN A 67 2.37 -3.54 7.49
CA ASN A 67 3.77 -3.58 7.89
C ASN A 67 4.03 -4.64 8.98
N ASN A 68 3.10 -4.81 9.92
CA ASN A 68 3.18 -5.85 10.94
C ASN A 68 3.07 -7.26 10.34
N PHE A 69 2.23 -7.47 9.33
CA PHE A 69 2.21 -8.74 8.59
C PHE A 69 3.52 -8.98 7.83
N VAL A 70 4.09 -7.96 7.21
CA VAL A 70 5.38 -8.10 6.48
C VAL A 70 6.51 -8.45 7.45
N LYS A 71 6.59 -7.81 8.61
CA LYS A 71 7.60 -8.10 9.65
C LYS A 71 7.51 -9.52 10.21
N THR A 72 6.30 -10.07 10.29
CA THR A 72 6.06 -11.43 10.79
C THR A 72 6.19 -12.50 9.69
N ALA A 73 6.39 -12.11 8.42
CA ALA A 73 6.47 -13.05 7.31
C ALA A 73 7.77 -13.87 7.37
N PRO A 74 7.69 -15.22 7.35
CA PRO A 74 8.87 -16.09 7.48
C PRO A 74 9.87 -15.93 6.33
N THR A 75 9.40 -15.54 5.14
CA THR A 75 10.26 -15.28 3.97
C THR A 75 11.08 -13.99 4.10
N PHE A 76 10.65 -13.02 4.90
CA PHE A 76 11.41 -11.80 5.16
C PHE A 76 12.58 -12.07 6.12
N ILE A 77 12.36 -12.94 7.11
CA ILE A 77 13.39 -13.37 8.08
C ILE A 77 14.52 -14.15 7.39
N ALA A 78 14.19 -15.02 6.44
CA ALA A 78 15.18 -15.81 5.71
C ALA A 78 16.03 -14.99 4.70
N LYS A 79 15.48 -13.91 4.11
CA LYS A 79 16.21 -13.05 3.16
C LYS A 79 16.94 -11.87 3.80
N ALA A 80 16.51 -11.40 4.96
CA ALA A 80 17.20 -10.35 5.72
C ALA A 80 18.62 -10.76 6.14
N GLN A 81 18.91 -12.06 6.23
CA GLN A 81 20.24 -12.59 6.56
C GLN A 81 21.18 -12.76 5.37
N SER A 82 20.70 -12.64 4.11
CA SER A 82 21.52 -13.00 2.94
C SER A 82 21.66 -11.91 1.86
N THR A 83 20.88 -10.82 1.91
CA THR A 83 21.04 -9.73 0.92
C THR A 83 20.60 -8.38 1.49
N SER A 84 21.44 -7.36 1.34
CA SER A 84 21.32 -5.97 1.80
C SER A 84 20.17 -5.14 1.17
N GLY A 85 19.15 -5.78 0.58
CA GLY A 85 18.10 -5.12 -0.22
C GLY A 85 16.66 -5.37 0.26
N GLY A 86 16.45 -5.86 1.47
CA GLY A 86 15.12 -6.17 2.03
C GLY A 86 14.36 -4.94 2.55
N GLY A 87 14.12 -3.93 1.70
CA GLY A 87 13.31 -2.76 2.05
C GLY A 87 11.85 -2.92 1.59
N VAL A 88 10.89 -2.46 2.40
CA VAL A 88 9.50 -2.29 1.96
C VAL A 88 9.39 -0.95 1.25
N THR A 89 9.00 -0.95 -0.03
CA THR A 89 8.73 0.30 -0.76
C THR A 89 7.24 0.62 -0.69
N GLN A 90 6.93 1.81 -0.16
CA GLN A 90 5.59 2.36 -0.10
C GLN A 90 5.48 3.52 -1.08
N THR A 91 4.51 3.46 -1.99
CA THR A 91 4.20 4.52 -2.94
C THR A 91 2.90 5.20 -2.53
N VAL A 92 2.97 6.50 -2.29
CA VAL A 92 1.82 7.35 -1.96
C VAL A 92 1.50 8.22 -3.16
N GLN A 93 0.24 8.21 -3.60
CA GLN A 93 -0.18 9.06 -4.71
C GLN A 93 -0.44 10.48 -4.20
N CYS A 94 0.19 11.47 -4.82
CA CYS A 94 -0.05 12.88 -4.54
C CYS A 94 -0.43 13.65 -5.82
N PRO A 95 -1.24 14.72 -5.70
CA PRO A 95 -1.49 15.64 -6.80
C PRO A 95 -0.19 16.25 -7.36
N VAL A 96 -0.06 16.31 -8.69
CA VAL A 96 1.16 16.75 -9.37
C VAL A 96 1.64 18.15 -8.96
N HIS A 97 0.70 19.04 -8.62
CA HIS A 97 1.03 20.41 -8.19
C HIS A 97 1.67 20.48 -6.80
N LEU A 98 1.56 19.42 -5.98
CA LEU A 98 2.22 19.33 -4.67
C LEU A 98 3.62 18.74 -4.76
N LEU A 99 3.96 18.03 -5.85
CA LEU A 99 5.28 17.40 -6.01
C LEU A 99 6.46 18.37 -5.82
N PRO A 100 6.47 19.59 -6.40
CA PRO A 100 7.60 20.50 -6.21
C PRO A 100 7.81 20.91 -4.75
N SER A 101 6.72 21.11 -4.01
CA SER A 101 6.76 21.47 -2.58
C SER A 101 7.29 20.31 -1.74
N ILE A 102 6.86 19.07 -2.02
CA ILE A 102 7.32 17.89 -1.29
C ILE A 102 8.79 17.58 -1.63
N GLN A 103 9.20 17.72 -2.89
CA GLN A 103 10.59 17.53 -3.31
C GLN A 103 11.55 18.45 -2.58
N ARG A 104 11.17 19.72 -2.34
CA ARG A 104 11.99 20.65 -1.52
C ARG A 104 12.17 20.17 -0.08
N LEU A 105 11.21 19.44 0.47
CA LEU A 105 11.24 18.90 1.83
C LEU A 105 11.89 17.52 1.92
N SER A 106 12.29 16.91 0.79
CA SER A 106 12.83 15.55 0.72
C SER A 106 13.95 15.26 1.73
N ARG A 107 14.92 16.17 1.89
CA ARG A 107 16.01 16.00 2.87
C ARG A 107 15.50 15.95 4.31
N LYS A 108 14.52 16.80 4.65
CA LYS A 108 13.91 16.82 5.98
C LYS A 108 13.11 15.55 6.23
N ILE A 109 12.32 15.12 5.24
CA ILE A 109 11.55 13.87 5.30
C ILE A 109 12.50 12.68 5.48
N GLN A 110 13.60 12.60 4.73
CA GLN A 110 14.59 11.53 4.86
C GLN A 110 15.28 11.56 6.24
N ALA A 111 15.60 12.75 6.77
CA ALA A 111 16.21 12.89 8.09
C ALA A 111 15.28 12.46 9.23
N GLU A 112 13.98 12.80 9.14
CA GLU A 112 12.98 12.46 10.17
C GLU A 112 12.50 11.01 10.07
N SER A 113 12.33 10.48 8.86
CA SER A 113 11.79 9.12 8.65
C SER A 113 12.85 8.04 8.54
N GLY A 114 14.11 8.41 8.25
CA GLY A 114 15.18 7.46 7.89
C GLY A 114 14.94 6.72 6.56
N ALA A 115 13.86 7.03 5.84
CA ALA A 115 13.49 6.36 4.60
C ALA A 115 14.11 7.04 3.36
N ASN A 116 14.48 6.24 2.36
CA ASN A 116 14.89 6.77 1.07
C ASN A 116 13.64 7.15 0.25
N CYS A 117 13.46 8.44 -0.04
CA CYS A 117 12.30 8.94 -0.78
C CYS A 117 12.62 9.12 -2.28
N VAL A 118 11.87 8.45 -3.15
CA VAL A 118 11.97 8.59 -4.61
C VAL A 118 10.71 9.27 -5.14
N PHE A 119 10.87 10.35 -5.90
CA PHE A 119 9.77 11.12 -6.47
C PHE A 119 9.68 10.85 -7.97
N ALA A 120 8.61 10.19 -8.41
CA ALA A 120 8.40 9.90 -9.82
C ALA A 120 7.20 10.70 -10.35
N ASN A 121 7.40 11.41 -11.47
CA ASN A 121 6.30 12.01 -12.23
C ASN A 121 5.70 10.97 -13.19
N CYS A 122 5.09 9.93 -12.60
CA CYS A 122 4.46 8.88 -13.39
C CYS A 122 3.04 9.29 -13.74
N LYS A 123 2.66 9.16 -15.03
CA LYS A 123 1.25 9.13 -15.43
C LYS A 123 0.60 7.89 -14.83
N VAL A 124 0.14 7.98 -13.59
CA VAL A 124 -0.62 6.89 -12.96
C VAL A 124 -1.93 6.76 -13.74
N ARG A 125 -2.33 5.54 -14.11
CA ARG A 125 -3.62 5.32 -14.79
C ARG A 125 -4.72 5.99 -13.95
N PRO A 126 -5.60 6.79 -14.57
CA PRO A 126 -6.70 7.42 -13.86
C PRO A 126 -7.54 6.36 -13.18
N PHE A 127 -8.07 6.72 -12.01
CA PHE A 127 -8.99 5.93 -11.22
C PHE A 127 -10.20 5.53 -12.07
N GLN A 128 -10.20 4.32 -12.64
CA GLN A 128 -11.43 3.71 -13.12
C GLN A 128 -12.13 3.17 -11.87
N GLN A 129 -13.30 3.73 -11.55
CA GLN A 129 -14.22 3.06 -10.63
C GLN A 129 -14.39 1.64 -11.14
N LEU A 130 -13.86 0.65 -10.40
CA LEU A 130 -14.22 -0.74 -10.62
C LEU A 130 -15.75 -0.80 -10.48
N ASN A 131 -16.43 -1.07 -11.59
CA ASN A 131 -17.87 -1.27 -11.61
C ASN A 131 -18.21 -2.35 -10.57
N PRO A 132 -19.10 -2.07 -9.60
CA PRO A 132 -19.40 -2.98 -8.49
C PRO A 132 -20.32 -4.15 -8.91
N ASN A 133 -20.24 -4.62 -10.15
CA ASN A 133 -21.16 -5.63 -10.65
C ASN A 133 -20.43 -6.93 -11.03
N PRO A 134 -20.10 -7.79 -10.04
CA PRO A 134 -19.79 -9.17 -10.36
C PRO A 134 -21.06 -9.82 -10.92
N LYS A 135 -21.03 -10.20 -12.19
CA LYS A 135 -22.09 -11.05 -12.77
C LYS A 135 -22.25 -12.29 -11.87
N PRO A 136 -23.48 -12.70 -11.53
CA PRO A 136 -23.70 -13.93 -10.79
C PRO A 136 -23.14 -15.09 -11.61
N ILE A 137 -22.24 -15.87 -11.01
CA ILE A 137 -21.81 -17.16 -11.54
C ILE A 137 -22.99 -18.10 -11.28
N SER A 138 -23.78 -18.36 -12.30
CA SER A 138 -24.81 -19.41 -12.29
C SER A 138 -24.14 -20.78 -12.44
N PRO A 139 -24.67 -21.83 -11.80
CA PRO A 139 -24.11 -23.18 -11.75
C PRO A 139 -24.12 -23.91 -13.10
#